data_AF-A0A6H5J5J8-F1
#
_entry.id   AF-A0A6H5J5J8-F1
#
_cell.length_a   1.000
_cell.length_b   1.000
_cell.length_c   1.000
_cell.angle_alpha   90.00
_cell.angle_beta   90.00
_cell.angle_gamma   90.00
#
_symmetry.space_group_name_H-M   'P 1'
#
loop_
_entity.id
_entity.type
_entity.pdbx_description
1 polymer ?
#
loop_
_entity_poly.entity_id
_entity_poly.type
_entity_poly.pdbx_seq_one_letter_code
_entity_poly.pdbx_strand_id
1 'polypeptide(L)'
;MLLYTQVELELLTDVDMLLFVEKGIRGGVSQCCSRYAEANNRYMGEDYNPEKEDVYLMYYDINNLYGWAMAQYLPYGGFEWVDAKDYLTLPEDSEYGYILEADLEYPESLHDSHKDLPLCLEHACPPGSKQRKLLTTLKAKHKYVIHYRSLQQAVRLGVRVTKVHRALKFKQGPWLKPYIDLNTEKRKNGKNTFEKQQYKLCNNAIFWKTMENVRKRIDVKLVSSWDGRYGAEVQISKPNFHSRAIFDENLVAIQLSKTAVIIYKPVYRLCSRSNPRSPLVFSSKNT
;
A
#
# COMPACT_ATOMS: atom_id res chain seq x y z
N MET A 1 -15.34 11.53 -6.84
CA MET A 1 -15.43 10.34 -5.98
C MET A 1 -16.36 10.58 -4.80
N LEU A 2 -15.99 11.33 -3.75
CA LEU A 2 -16.88 11.52 -2.58
C LEU A 2 -18.22 12.17 -2.96
N LEU A 3 -18.18 13.21 -3.78
CA LEU A 3 -19.38 13.85 -4.34
C LEU A 3 -20.23 12.89 -5.21
N TYR A 4 -19.62 11.86 -5.80
CA TYR A 4 -20.35 10.91 -6.63
C TYR A 4 -20.97 9.80 -5.77
N THR A 5 -20.21 9.29 -4.80
CA THR A 5 -20.63 8.18 -3.93
C THR A 5 -21.49 8.65 -2.75
N GLN A 6 -21.52 9.95 -2.46
CA GLN A 6 -22.22 10.56 -1.31
C GLN A 6 -21.85 9.90 0.03
N VAL A 7 -20.64 9.33 0.09
CA VAL A 7 -20.14 8.66 1.29
C VAL A 7 -19.55 9.68 2.24
N GLU A 8 -19.93 9.58 3.51
CA GLU A 8 -19.30 10.30 4.60
C GLU A 8 -18.25 9.41 5.25
N LEU A 9 -17.08 9.98 5.49
CA LEU A 9 -15.93 9.25 6.00
C LEU A 9 -15.51 9.83 7.33
N GLU A 10 -15.60 8.99 8.36
CA GLU A 10 -15.22 9.35 9.72
C GLU A 10 -13.72 9.58 9.82
N LEU A 11 -13.30 10.69 10.43
CA LEU A 11 -11.89 10.94 10.69
C LEU A 11 -11.48 10.26 12.00
N LEU A 12 -10.29 9.66 12.03
CA LEU A 12 -9.70 9.15 13.27
C LEU A 12 -9.30 10.35 14.14
N THR A 13 -10.01 10.52 15.26
CA THR A 13 -9.74 11.57 16.26
C THR A 13 -8.78 11.10 17.34
N ASP A 14 -8.71 9.78 17.58
CA ASP A 14 -7.75 9.14 18.48
C ASP A 14 -6.39 8.95 17.79
N VAL A 15 -5.34 9.49 18.41
CA VAL A 15 -3.95 9.37 17.95
C VAL A 15 -3.48 7.92 17.94
N ASP A 16 -3.91 7.10 18.90
CA ASP A 16 -3.51 5.69 18.97
C ASP A 16 -4.13 4.88 17.83
N MET A 17 -5.41 5.12 17.48
CA MET A 17 -6.04 4.50 16.31
C MET A 17 -5.33 4.90 15.01
N LEU A 18 -4.96 6.18 14.88
CA LEU A 18 -4.24 6.67 13.72
C LEU A 18 -2.86 6.00 13.59
N LEU A 19 -2.05 6.01 14.64
CA LEU A 19 -0.73 5.38 14.63
C LEU A 19 -0.82 3.87 14.41
N PHE A 20 -1.86 3.24 14.95
CA PHE A 20 -2.15 1.83 14.73
C PHE A 20 -2.42 1.52 13.25
N VAL A 21 -3.31 2.28 12.61
CA VAL A 21 -3.61 2.14 11.19
C VAL A 21 -2.36 2.42 10.33
N GLU A 22 -1.61 3.48 10.63
CA GLU A 22 -0.38 3.82 9.91
C GLU A 22 0.68 2.71 10.01
N LYS A 23 0.81 2.07 11.18
CA LYS A 23 1.69 0.91 11.38
C LYS A 23 1.29 -0.29 10.52
N GLY A 24 0.03 -0.37 10.07
CA GLY A 24 -0.47 -1.39 9.15
C GLY A 24 -0.29 -1.08 7.66
N ILE A 25 0.08 0.16 7.29
CA ILE A 25 0.25 0.54 5.88
C ILE A 25 1.49 -0.14 5.29
N ARG A 26 1.32 -0.76 4.11
CA ARG A 26 2.38 -1.42 3.35
C ARG A 26 2.32 -0.97 1.89
N GLY A 27 3.48 -0.94 1.24
CA GLY A 27 3.59 -0.70 -0.20
C GLY A 27 3.34 -1.96 -1.03
N GLY A 28 3.49 -1.83 -2.35
CA GLY A 28 3.51 -2.96 -3.26
C GLY A 28 4.71 -3.88 -3.02
N VAL A 29 4.51 -5.17 -3.28
CA VAL A 29 5.60 -6.16 -3.22
C VAL A 29 6.45 -6.03 -4.48
N SER A 30 7.76 -5.91 -4.30
CA SER A 30 8.74 -6.00 -5.39
C SER A 30 9.86 -6.91 -4.90
N GLN A 31 9.93 -8.10 -5.49
CA GLN A 31 10.88 -9.14 -5.12
C GLN A 31 11.44 -9.80 -6.39
N CYS A 32 12.72 -10.14 -6.33
CA CYS A 32 13.39 -10.96 -7.33
C CYS A 32 13.83 -12.25 -6.65
N CYS A 33 13.24 -13.39 -7.03
CA CYS A 33 13.45 -14.69 -6.39
C CYS A 33 14.60 -15.47 -7.04
N SER A 34 14.76 -15.31 -8.36
CA SER A 34 15.83 -15.91 -9.16
C SER A 34 16.77 -14.81 -9.68
N ARG A 35 18.09 -14.98 -9.51
CA ARG A 35 19.08 -14.02 -10.01
C ARG A 35 19.11 -13.90 -11.52
N TYR A 36 18.84 -14.99 -12.23
CA TYR A 36 18.87 -15.08 -13.68
C TYR A 36 17.90 -16.16 -14.14
N ALA A 37 17.21 -15.88 -15.24
CA ALA A 37 16.39 -16.83 -15.97
C ALA A 37 16.51 -16.50 -17.45
N GLU A 38 16.67 -17.53 -18.28
CA GLU A 38 16.84 -17.43 -19.72
C GLU A 38 15.79 -18.33 -20.38
N ALA A 39 15.12 -17.81 -21.40
CA ALA A 39 14.23 -18.62 -22.21
C ALA A 39 15.08 -19.48 -23.15
N ASN A 40 14.69 -20.73 -23.35
CA ASN A 40 15.22 -21.58 -24.41
C ASN A 40 14.04 -22.36 -24.97
N ASN A 41 13.41 -21.91 -26.04
CA ASN A 41 12.28 -22.64 -26.60
C ASN A 41 12.29 -22.59 -28.11
N ARG A 42 11.67 -23.60 -28.73
CA ARG A 42 11.57 -23.80 -30.18
C ARG A 42 11.07 -22.60 -31.00
N TYR A 43 10.47 -21.58 -30.39
CA TYR A 43 9.99 -20.38 -31.08
C TYR A 43 11.06 -19.28 -31.19
N MET A 44 12.26 -19.49 -30.63
CA MET A 44 13.36 -18.53 -30.64
C MET A 44 14.22 -18.55 -31.91
N GLY A 45 13.92 -19.42 -32.88
CA GLY A 45 14.61 -19.44 -34.17
C GLY A 45 16.09 -19.82 -34.03
N GLU A 46 16.99 -18.96 -34.54
CA GLU A 46 18.44 -19.19 -34.51
C GLU A 46 19.05 -19.21 -33.10
N ASP A 47 18.37 -18.58 -32.12
CA ASP A 47 18.81 -18.53 -30.72
C ASP A 47 18.38 -19.78 -29.91
N TYR A 48 17.57 -20.68 -30.50
CA TYR A 48 17.15 -21.91 -29.84
C TYR A 48 18.28 -22.95 -29.84
N ASN A 49 18.59 -23.49 -28.66
CA ASN A 49 19.54 -24.59 -28.52
C ASN A 49 18.80 -25.92 -28.29
N PRO A 50 18.78 -26.86 -29.26
CA PRO A 50 18.11 -28.15 -29.13
C PRO A 50 18.79 -29.11 -28.14
N GLU A 51 20.01 -28.81 -27.68
CA GLU A 51 20.71 -29.59 -26.65
C GLU A 51 20.31 -29.20 -25.22
N LYS A 52 19.62 -28.06 -25.05
CA LYS A 52 19.14 -27.58 -23.75
C LYS A 52 17.65 -27.86 -23.58
N GLU A 53 17.20 -27.98 -22.33
CA GLU A 53 15.78 -28.15 -22.00
C GLU A 53 14.93 -26.96 -22.51
N ASP A 54 13.68 -27.24 -22.90
CA ASP A 54 12.71 -26.22 -23.26
C ASP A 54 12.28 -25.39 -22.02
N VAL A 55 12.67 -24.12 -21.99
CA VAL A 55 12.33 -23.13 -20.97
C VAL A 55 11.50 -22.00 -21.57
N TYR A 56 10.30 -21.83 -21.02
CA TYR A 56 9.38 -20.74 -21.35
C TYR A 56 9.34 -19.73 -20.21
N LEU A 57 9.42 -18.44 -20.55
CA LEU A 57 9.18 -17.35 -19.61
C LEU A 57 7.76 -16.81 -19.82
N MET A 58 7.02 -16.69 -18.72
CA MET A 58 5.65 -16.18 -18.74
C MET A 58 5.57 -14.86 -17.98
N TYR A 59 4.91 -13.87 -18.58
CA TYR A 59 4.64 -12.58 -17.96
C TYR A 59 3.15 -12.47 -17.66
N TYR A 60 2.81 -12.26 -16.38
CA TYR A 60 1.45 -12.02 -15.92
C TYR A 60 1.32 -10.58 -15.43
N ASP A 61 0.33 -9.85 -15.95
CA ASP A 61 -0.02 -8.51 -15.48
C ASP A 61 -1.51 -8.44 -15.13
N ILE A 62 -1.80 -7.96 -13.93
CA ILE A 62 -3.16 -7.83 -13.43
C ILE A 62 -3.75 -6.51 -13.93
N ASN A 63 -4.74 -6.63 -14.81
CA ASN A 63 -5.50 -5.49 -15.29
C ASN A 63 -6.23 -4.77 -14.13
N ASN A 64 -5.86 -3.51 -13.91
CA ASN A 64 -6.53 -2.60 -12.95
C ASN A 64 -6.56 -3.12 -11.50
N LEU A 65 -5.44 -3.66 -11.01
CA LEU A 65 -5.29 -4.18 -9.64
C LEU A 65 -5.85 -3.25 -8.55
N TYR A 66 -5.48 -1.96 -8.57
CA TYR A 66 -5.97 -0.99 -7.58
C TYR A 66 -7.47 -0.74 -7.71
N GLY A 67 -8.00 -0.64 -8.93
CA GLY A 67 -9.44 -0.48 -9.15
C GLY A 67 -10.24 -1.65 -8.58
N TRP A 68 -9.77 -2.89 -8.82
CA TRP A 68 -10.41 -4.07 -8.25
C TRP A 68 -10.37 -4.09 -6.72
N ALA A 69 -9.23 -3.74 -6.12
CA ALA A 69 -9.08 -3.64 -4.67
C ALA A 69 -9.98 -2.56 -4.07
N MET A 70 -10.11 -1.41 -4.75
CA MET A 70 -10.97 -0.30 -4.34
C MET A 70 -12.47 -0.59 -4.52
N ALA A 71 -12.83 -1.54 -5.39
CA ALA A 71 -14.23 -1.97 -5.55
C ALA A 71 -14.69 -2.96 -4.46
N GLN A 72 -13.78 -3.42 -3.60
CA GLN A 72 -14.12 -4.29 -2.47
C GLN A 72 -14.81 -3.49 -1.35
N TYR A 73 -15.30 -4.19 -0.34
CA TYR A 73 -15.76 -3.56 0.90
C TYR A 73 -14.58 -2.88 1.60
N LEU A 74 -14.70 -1.56 1.78
CA LEU A 74 -13.67 -0.71 2.39
C LEU A 74 -14.21 -0.04 3.66
N PRO A 75 -13.36 0.21 4.68
CA PRO A 75 -13.75 0.96 5.86
C PRO A 75 -14.26 2.36 5.51
N TYR A 76 -15.29 2.81 6.23
CA TYR A 76 -15.79 4.19 6.12
C TYR A 76 -15.98 4.91 7.46
N GLY A 77 -16.24 4.19 8.56
CA GLY A 77 -16.41 4.77 9.89
C GLY A 77 -16.72 3.74 10.97
N GLY A 78 -17.23 4.17 12.12
CA GLY A 78 -17.56 3.34 13.28
C GLY A 78 -16.32 2.70 13.90
N PHE A 79 -15.25 3.47 14.09
CA PHE A 79 -13.99 2.95 14.62
C PHE A 79 -14.08 2.76 16.13
N GLU A 80 -13.83 1.53 16.58
CA GLU A 80 -13.92 1.17 17.99
C GLU A 80 -12.90 0.10 18.37
N TRP A 81 -12.23 0.29 19.50
CA TRP A 81 -11.38 -0.74 20.09
C TRP A 81 -12.24 -1.83 20.70
N VAL A 82 -12.03 -3.07 20.26
CA VAL A 82 -12.82 -4.22 20.74
C VAL A 82 -11.94 -5.46 20.91
N ASP A 83 -12.44 -6.39 21.73
CA ASP A 83 -11.94 -7.77 21.73
C ASP A 83 -12.54 -8.52 20.54
N ALA A 84 -11.76 -8.66 19.46
CA ALA A 84 -12.24 -9.27 18.23
C ALA A 84 -12.59 -10.75 18.42
N LYS A 85 -13.85 -11.07 18.14
CA LYS A 85 -14.36 -12.45 17.99
C LYS A 85 -14.60 -12.73 16.51
N ASP A 86 -14.49 -14.00 16.13
CA ASP A 86 -14.85 -14.51 14.80
C ASP A 86 -14.08 -13.90 13.61
N TYR A 87 -12.95 -13.23 13.86
CA TYR A 87 -12.16 -12.57 12.81
C TYR A 87 -11.66 -13.53 11.71
N LEU A 88 -11.56 -14.83 11.99
CA LEU A 88 -11.17 -15.86 11.01
C LEU A 88 -12.32 -16.32 10.10
N THR A 89 -13.57 -16.21 10.56
CA THR A 89 -14.76 -16.69 9.85
C THR A 89 -15.61 -15.55 9.30
N LEU A 90 -15.29 -14.29 9.64
CA LEU A 90 -15.99 -13.10 9.18
C LEU A 90 -16.02 -13.01 7.64
N PRO A 91 -17.20 -12.93 7.01
CA PRO A 91 -17.34 -12.76 5.56
C PRO A 91 -16.72 -11.46 5.03
N GLU A 92 -16.28 -11.47 3.76
CA GLU A 92 -15.69 -10.29 3.11
C GLU A 92 -16.71 -9.17 2.85
N ASP A 93 -18.00 -9.49 2.81
CA ASP A 93 -19.14 -8.60 2.60
C ASP A 93 -19.88 -8.25 3.89
N SER A 94 -19.31 -8.61 5.05
CA SER A 94 -19.86 -8.20 6.35
C SER A 94 -19.92 -6.68 6.46
N GLU A 95 -20.92 -6.16 7.18
CA GLU A 95 -21.08 -4.74 7.48
C GLU A 95 -19.92 -4.16 8.31
N TYR A 96 -19.17 -5.03 9.02
CA TYR A 96 -18.01 -4.65 9.80
C TYR A 96 -16.77 -5.45 9.44
N GLY A 97 -15.61 -4.95 9.85
CA GLY A 97 -14.31 -5.60 9.69
C GLY A 97 -13.38 -5.25 10.84
N TYR A 98 -12.21 -5.90 10.85
CA TYR A 98 -11.19 -5.69 11.87
C TYR A 98 -9.81 -5.38 11.28
N ILE A 99 -9.08 -4.49 11.95
CA ILE A 99 -7.62 -4.39 11.85
C ILE A 99 -7.08 -4.94 13.18
N LEU A 100 -6.25 -5.98 13.13
CA LEU A 100 -5.77 -6.68 14.32
C LEU A 100 -4.28 -6.41 14.53
N GLU A 101 -3.87 -6.28 15.80
CA GLU A 101 -2.48 -6.45 16.22
C GLU A 101 -2.29 -7.88 16.71
N ALA A 102 -1.49 -8.67 15.99
CA ALA A 102 -1.30 -10.08 16.32
C ALA A 102 0.16 -10.52 16.21
N ASP A 103 0.52 -11.53 16.98
CA ASP A 103 1.74 -12.30 16.82
C ASP A 103 1.45 -13.45 15.84
N LEU A 104 2.29 -13.56 14.82
CA LEU A 104 2.17 -14.53 13.73
C LEU A 104 3.38 -15.44 13.73
N GLU A 105 3.15 -16.74 13.86
CA GLU A 105 4.16 -17.76 13.66
C GLU A 105 4.14 -18.22 12.20
N TYR A 106 5.33 -18.34 11.62
CA TYR A 106 5.53 -18.84 10.26
C TYR A 106 6.20 -20.22 10.36
N PRO A 107 5.46 -21.32 10.20
CA PRO A 107 6.04 -22.66 10.30
C PRO A 107 7.15 -22.91 9.27
N GLU A 108 8.23 -23.56 9.70
CA GLU A 108 9.36 -23.90 8.81
C GLU A 108 8.94 -24.80 7.64
N SER A 109 7.92 -25.63 7.83
CA SER A 109 7.35 -26.47 6.77
C SER A 109 6.79 -25.68 5.58
N LEU A 110 6.53 -24.38 5.73
CA LEU A 110 6.04 -23.51 4.66
C LEU A 110 7.17 -22.72 3.97
N HIS A 111 8.41 -22.85 4.42
CA HIS A 111 9.50 -22.03 3.91
C HIS A 111 9.78 -22.31 2.43
N ASP A 112 9.85 -23.59 2.05
CA ASP A 112 10.14 -23.96 0.66
C ASP A 112 9.00 -23.59 -0.28
N SER A 113 7.74 -23.75 0.15
CA SER A 113 6.57 -23.42 -0.67
C SER A 113 6.34 -21.92 -0.79
N HIS A 114 6.72 -21.12 0.22
CA HIS A 114 6.46 -19.68 0.25
C HIS A 114 7.71 -18.83 -0.02
N LYS A 115 8.88 -19.42 -0.33
CA LYS A 115 10.14 -18.69 -0.55
C LYS A 115 10.02 -17.58 -1.61
N ASP A 116 9.21 -17.83 -2.64
CA ASP A 116 9.06 -16.92 -3.77
C ASP A 116 8.10 -15.77 -3.47
N LEU A 117 7.11 -16.00 -2.60
CA LEU A 117 6.17 -14.96 -2.19
C LEU A 117 5.74 -15.10 -0.71
N PRO A 118 6.63 -14.73 0.24
CA PRO A 118 6.32 -14.75 1.66
C PRO A 118 5.12 -13.85 2.01
N LEU A 119 4.31 -14.32 2.95
CA LEU A 119 3.14 -13.59 3.45
C LEU A 119 3.55 -12.57 4.54
N CYS A 120 2.65 -11.63 4.85
CA CYS A 120 2.78 -10.70 5.99
C CYS A 120 4.07 -9.86 5.99
N LEU A 121 4.30 -9.11 4.91
CA LEU A 121 5.48 -8.27 4.72
C LEU A 121 5.68 -7.22 5.82
N GLU A 122 6.93 -6.97 6.19
CA GLU A 122 7.26 -6.04 7.27
C GLU A 122 8.30 -4.97 6.87
N HIS A 123 8.20 -3.79 7.47
CA HIS A 123 9.20 -2.75 7.30
C HIS A 123 10.34 -2.95 8.31
N ALA A 124 11.49 -3.40 7.82
CA ALA A 124 12.69 -3.59 8.60
C ALA A 124 13.95 -3.15 7.84
N CYS A 125 15.06 -2.99 8.54
CA CYS A 125 16.36 -2.76 7.91
C CYS A 125 16.94 -4.10 7.46
N PRO A 126 17.22 -4.30 6.16
CA PRO A 126 17.88 -5.52 5.72
C PRO A 126 19.33 -5.57 6.23
N PRO A 127 19.93 -6.77 6.33
CA PRO A 127 21.33 -6.92 6.73
C PRO A 127 22.25 -6.03 5.87
N GLY A 128 23.11 -5.25 6.52
CA GLY A 128 24.04 -4.34 5.84
C GLY A 128 23.45 -3.01 5.35
N SER A 129 22.17 -2.71 5.62
CA SER A 129 21.56 -1.41 5.28
C SER A 129 21.03 -0.68 6.51
N LYS A 130 21.17 0.66 6.50
CA LYS A 130 20.54 1.55 7.48
C LYS A 130 19.14 2.00 7.06
N GLN A 131 18.73 1.71 5.83
CA GLN A 131 17.43 2.13 5.30
C GLN A 131 16.37 1.07 5.55
N ARG A 132 15.23 1.49 6.12
CA ARG A 132 14.06 0.63 6.23
C ARG A 132 13.49 0.34 4.84
N LYS A 133 13.31 -0.94 4.53
CA LYS A 133 12.66 -1.42 3.31
C LYS A 133 11.51 -2.34 3.67
N LEU A 134 10.59 -2.53 2.73
CA LEU A 134 9.56 -3.56 2.86
C LEU A 134 10.22 -4.91 2.55
N LEU A 135 10.27 -5.81 3.52
CA LEU A 135 10.94 -7.09 3.41
C LEU A 135 9.92 -8.23 3.32
N THR A 136 10.21 -9.18 2.43
CA THR A 136 9.52 -10.47 2.31
C THR A 136 10.31 -11.51 3.09
N THR A 137 10.01 -11.64 4.38
CA THR A 137 10.71 -12.57 5.27
C THR A 137 9.75 -13.64 5.80
N LEU A 138 10.22 -14.88 5.82
CA LEU A 138 9.53 -16.04 6.41
C LEU A 138 9.68 -16.09 7.93
N LYS A 139 10.08 -14.99 8.58
CA LYS A 139 10.25 -14.93 10.03
C LYS A 139 8.92 -14.73 10.73
N ALA A 140 8.81 -15.21 11.96
CA ALA A 140 7.72 -14.87 12.86
C ALA A 140 7.57 -13.34 12.98
N LYS A 141 6.32 -12.88 13.12
CA LYS A 141 5.96 -11.47 13.25
C LYS A 141 5.44 -11.22 14.65
N HIS A 142 5.89 -10.14 15.27
CA HIS A 142 5.43 -9.72 16.59
C HIS A 142 4.69 -8.39 16.50
N LYS A 143 3.54 -8.28 17.18
CA LYS A 143 2.67 -7.10 17.19
C LYS A 143 2.43 -6.57 15.77
N TYR A 144 2.14 -7.49 14.85
CA TYR A 144 1.93 -7.22 13.44
C TYR A 144 0.52 -6.69 13.22
N VAL A 145 0.41 -5.52 12.59
CA VAL A 145 -0.87 -4.89 12.27
C VAL A 145 -1.35 -5.38 10.91
N ILE A 146 -2.52 -6.01 10.86
CA ILE A 146 -3.05 -6.65 9.66
C ILE A 146 -4.56 -6.52 9.54
N HIS A 147 -5.04 -6.30 8.31
CA HIS A 147 -6.47 -6.37 8.00
C HIS A 147 -6.99 -7.81 8.08
N TYR A 148 -8.18 -8.02 8.64
CA TYR A 148 -8.74 -9.35 8.89
C TYR A 148 -8.74 -10.26 7.64
N ARG A 149 -9.08 -9.75 6.45
CA ARG A 149 -9.02 -10.53 5.20
C ARG A 149 -7.63 -11.04 4.85
N SER A 150 -6.60 -10.21 5.04
CA SER A 150 -5.21 -10.61 4.80
C SER A 150 -4.76 -11.64 5.84
N LEU A 151 -5.23 -11.51 7.09
CA LEU A 151 -4.97 -12.49 8.14
C LEU A 151 -5.64 -13.83 7.85
N GLN A 152 -6.92 -13.82 7.44
CA GLN A 152 -7.63 -15.03 7.02
C GLN A 152 -6.93 -15.73 5.85
N GLN A 153 -6.41 -14.98 4.88
CA GLN A 153 -5.61 -15.55 3.80
C GLN A 153 -4.32 -16.17 4.33
N ALA A 154 -3.61 -15.48 5.22
CA ALA A 154 -2.38 -16.00 5.82
C ALA A 154 -2.63 -17.31 6.58
N VAL A 155 -3.69 -17.36 7.38
CA VAL A 155 -4.10 -18.56 8.13
C VAL A 155 -4.53 -19.70 7.21
N ARG A 156 -5.28 -19.41 6.15
CA ARG A 156 -5.63 -20.39 5.12
C ARG A 156 -4.42 -20.99 4.43
N LEU A 157 -3.34 -20.22 4.29
CA LEU A 157 -2.06 -20.66 3.72
C LEU A 157 -1.11 -21.26 4.78
N GLY A 158 -1.55 -21.43 6.02
CA GLY A 158 -0.81 -22.15 7.07
C GLY A 158 -0.06 -21.29 8.09
N VAL A 159 -0.08 -19.96 7.98
CA VAL A 159 0.47 -19.07 9.02
C VAL A 159 -0.37 -19.20 10.29
N ARG A 160 0.25 -19.29 11.46
CA ARG A 160 -0.46 -19.48 12.74
C ARG A 160 -0.55 -18.17 13.51
N VAL A 161 -1.71 -17.90 14.08
CA VAL A 161 -1.89 -16.77 15.00
C VAL A 161 -1.64 -17.27 16.41
N THR A 162 -0.61 -16.76 17.08
CA THR A 162 -0.27 -17.19 18.44
C THR A 162 -0.94 -16.31 19.50
N LYS A 163 -1.07 -15.01 19.23
CA LYS A 163 -1.70 -14.05 20.14
C LYS A 163 -2.33 -12.89 19.40
N VAL A 164 -3.51 -12.46 19.82
CA VAL A 164 -4.11 -11.19 19.43
C VAL A 164 -3.99 -10.23 20.61
N HIS A 165 -3.40 -9.05 20.38
CA HIS A 165 -3.17 -8.05 21.43
C HIS A 165 -4.30 -7.03 21.52
N ARG A 166 -4.84 -6.61 20.37
CA ARG A 166 -5.98 -5.68 20.26
C ARG A 166 -6.54 -5.69 18.84
N ALA A 167 -7.79 -5.25 18.69
CA ALA A 167 -8.42 -5.09 17.40
C ALA A 167 -9.20 -3.78 17.30
N LEU A 168 -9.11 -3.16 16.13
CA LEU A 168 -9.91 -2.00 15.75
C LEU A 168 -11.03 -2.48 14.84
N LYS A 169 -12.27 -2.43 15.32
CA LYS A 169 -13.48 -2.67 14.54
C LYS A 169 -13.80 -1.43 13.72
N PHE A 170 -14.36 -1.64 12.53
CA PHE A 170 -14.86 -0.58 11.67
C PHE A 170 -16.06 -1.07 10.86
N LYS A 171 -16.92 -0.15 10.43
CA LYS A 171 -17.94 -0.37 9.41
C LYS A 171 -17.30 -0.31 8.02
N GLN A 172 -17.70 -1.22 7.14
CA GLN A 172 -17.20 -1.33 5.78
C GLN A 172 -18.33 -1.51 4.77
N GLY A 173 -18.08 -1.11 3.53
CA GLY A 173 -19.04 -1.24 2.44
C GLY A 173 -18.37 -1.04 1.09
N PRO A 174 -18.98 -1.47 -0.03
CA PRO A 174 -18.43 -1.30 -1.37
C PRO A 174 -18.69 0.11 -1.91
N TRP A 175 -18.56 1.15 -1.06
CA TRP A 175 -18.98 2.51 -1.36
C TRP A 175 -18.20 3.16 -2.52
N LEU A 176 -16.98 2.68 -2.80
CA LEU A 176 -16.15 3.19 -3.90
C LEU A 176 -16.42 2.47 -5.23
N LYS A 177 -17.04 1.28 -5.19
CA LYS A 177 -17.33 0.46 -6.37
C LYS A 177 -18.08 1.22 -7.47
N PRO A 178 -19.17 1.97 -7.21
CA PRO A 178 -19.89 2.69 -8.25
C PRO A 178 -19.02 3.67 -9.04
N TYR A 179 -18.08 4.35 -8.35
CA TYR A 179 -17.18 5.29 -9.01
C TYR A 179 -16.10 4.59 -9.84
N ILE A 180 -15.59 3.43 -9.37
CA ILE A 180 -14.63 2.63 -10.14
C ILE A 180 -15.29 2.04 -11.39
N ASP A 181 -16.52 1.55 -11.27
CA ASP A 181 -17.29 1.00 -12.39
C ASP A 181 -17.55 2.08 -13.44
N LEU A 182 -18.01 3.27 -13.02
CA LEU A 182 -18.17 4.43 -13.90
C LEU A 182 -16.90 4.74 -14.69
N ASN A 183 -15.75 4.86 -14.02
CA ASN A 183 -14.48 5.17 -14.69
C ASN A 183 -14.04 4.03 -15.62
N THR A 184 -14.35 2.78 -15.27
CA THR A 184 -14.02 1.61 -16.09
C THR A 184 -14.86 1.59 -17.37
N GLU A 185 -16.16 1.88 -17.28
CA GLU A 185 -17.04 2.03 -18.45
C GLU A 185 -16.61 3.19 -19.34
N LYS A 186 -16.34 4.36 -18.75
CA LYS A 186 -15.86 5.53 -19.50
C LYS A 186 -14.51 5.25 -20.18
N ARG A 187 -13.62 4.50 -19.53
CA ARG A 187 -12.36 4.05 -20.14
C ARG A 187 -12.59 3.08 -21.29
N LYS A 188 -13.54 2.16 -21.18
CA LYS A 188 -13.90 1.22 -22.26
C LYS A 188 -14.44 1.95 -23.47
N ASN A 189 -15.24 2.99 -23.25
CA ASN A 189 -15.88 3.79 -24.30
C ASN A 189 -14.99 4.92 -24.86
N GLY A 190 -13.83 5.17 -24.25
CA GLY A 190 -12.90 6.21 -24.69
C GLY A 190 -12.41 5.95 -26.11
N LYS A 191 -12.45 6.98 -26.97
CA LYS A 191 -12.08 6.84 -28.38
C LYS A 191 -10.59 7.04 -28.61
N ASN A 192 -9.98 7.93 -27.82
CA ASN A 192 -8.57 8.29 -27.93
C ASN A 192 -7.75 7.81 -26.71
N THR A 193 -6.43 7.79 -26.88
CA THR A 193 -5.50 7.38 -25.81
C THR A 193 -5.58 8.30 -24.59
N PHE A 194 -5.81 9.60 -24.82
CA PHE A 194 -5.90 10.60 -23.75
C PHE A 194 -7.05 10.32 -22.78
N GLU A 195 -8.27 10.14 -23.27
CA GLU A 195 -9.47 9.82 -22.48
C GLU A 195 -9.26 8.53 -21.68
N LYS A 196 -8.74 7.49 -22.33
CA LYS A 196 -8.43 6.21 -21.66
C LYS A 196 -7.43 6.38 -20.53
N GLN A 197 -6.41 7.23 -20.72
CA GLN A 197 -5.41 7.54 -19.70
C GLN A 197 -6.00 8.40 -18.57
N GLN A 198 -6.88 9.35 -18.87
CA GLN A 198 -7.55 10.19 -17.89
C GLN A 198 -8.37 9.34 -16.90
N TYR A 199 -9.23 8.45 -17.38
CA TYR A 199 -10.04 7.60 -16.49
C TYR A 199 -9.19 6.58 -15.72
N LYS A 200 -8.08 6.09 -16.31
CA LYS A 200 -7.09 5.29 -15.59
C LYS A 200 -6.46 6.10 -14.44
N LEU A 201 -6.09 7.34 -14.69
CA LEU A 201 -5.51 8.23 -13.68
C LEU A 201 -6.53 8.56 -12.58
N CYS A 202 -7.80 8.82 -12.92
CA CYS A 202 -8.85 9.07 -11.93
C CYS A 202 -8.99 7.93 -10.92
N ASN A 203 -8.90 6.67 -11.38
CA ASN A 203 -8.87 5.51 -10.48
C ASN A 203 -7.59 5.50 -9.63
N ASN A 204 -6.41 5.51 -10.26
CA ASN A 204 -5.14 5.39 -9.55
C ASN A 204 -4.89 6.54 -8.56
N ALA A 205 -5.33 7.76 -8.87
CA ALA A 205 -5.14 8.93 -8.03
C ALA A 205 -5.89 8.83 -6.70
N ILE A 206 -7.03 8.12 -6.65
CA ILE A 206 -7.79 7.95 -5.39
C ILE A 206 -6.93 7.23 -4.37
N PHE A 207 -6.30 6.11 -4.76
CA PHE A 207 -5.43 5.33 -3.88
C PHE A 207 -4.40 6.23 -3.20
N TRP A 208 -3.62 6.95 -4.00
CA TRP A 208 -2.57 7.86 -3.51
C TRP A 208 -3.12 9.00 -2.66
N LYS A 209 -4.28 9.56 -3.05
CA LYS A 209 -4.89 10.67 -2.30
C LYS A 209 -5.36 10.25 -0.92
N THR A 210 -5.76 8.99 -0.76
CA THR A 210 -6.26 8.42 0.51
C THR A 210 -5.15 7.97 1.44
N MET A 211 -3.95 7.73 0.92
CA MET A 211 -2.74 7.43 1.69
C MET A 211 -1.82 8.65 1.84
N GLU A 212 -2.31 9.86 1.56
CA GLU A 212 -1.49 11.06 1.59
C GLU A 212 -1.02 11.36 3.02
N ASN A 213 0.30 11.28 3.25
CA ASN A 213 0.89 11.63 4.53
C ASN A 213 1.06 13.14 4.66
N VAL A 214 0.16 13.78 5.43
CA VAL A 214 0.15 15.23 5.67
C VAL A 214 1.41 15.71 6.42
N ARG A 215 2.08 14.84 7.20
CA ARG A 215 3.30 15.19 7.94
C ARG A 215 4.51 15.45 7.03
N LYS A 216 4.49 14.91 5.80
CA LYS A 216 5.56 15.13 4.81
C LYS A 216 5.41 16.44 4.02
N ARG A 217 4.35 17.21 4.26
CA ARG A 217 4.16 18.50 3.59
C ARG A 217 5.09 19.54 4.17
N ILE A 218 5.73 20.28 3.29
CA ILE A 218 6.69 21.34 3.63
C ILE A 218 6.03 22.68 3.36
N ASP A 219 6.22 23.63 4.27
CA ASP A 219 5.78 25.00 4.03
C ASP A 219 6.92 25.74 3.31
N VAL A 220 6.66 26.12 2.06
CA VAL A 220 7.64 26.85 1.24
C VAL A 220 7.22 28.30 1.16
N LYS A 221 8.14 29.21 1.48
CA LYS A 221 7.97 30.65 1.31
C LYS A 221 8.95 31.15 0.25
N LEU A 222 8.41 31.85 -0.74
CA LEU A 222 9.20 32.57 -1.72
C LEU A 222 9.41 33.99 -1.20
N VAL A 223 10.67 34.43 -1.14
CA VAL A 223 11.06 35.72 -0.60
C VAL A 223 12.00 36.41 -1.58
N SER A 224 11.77 37.71 -1.81
CA SER A 224 12.56 38.52 -2.75
C SER A 224 13.44 39.59 -2.11
N SER A 225 13.31 39.81 -0.80
CA SER A 225 14.15 40.73 -0.05
C SER A 225 14.88 40.02 1.08
N TRP A 226 16.13 40.40 1.33
CA TRP A 226 16.86 39.91 2.50
C TRP A 226 16.27 40.47 3.80
N ASP A 227 16.12 41.79 3.85
CA ASP A 227 15.64 42.53 5.01
C ASP A 227 14.12 42.65 5.07
N GLY A 228 13.64 43.06 6.25
CA GLY A 228 12.24 43.40 6.52
C GLY A 228 11.49 42.30 7.27
N ARG A 229 10.29 42.63 7.77
CA ARG A 229 9.47 41.74 8.61
C ARG A 229 9.18 40.38 7.98
N TYR A 230 9.14 40.32 6.65
CA TYR A 230 8.93 39.09 5.87
C TYR A 230 10.16 38.68 5.04
N GLY A 231 11.30 39.34 5.25
CA GLY A 231 12.55 39.07 4.55
C GLY A 231 13.13 37.69 4.85
N ALA A 232 14.13 37.31 4.07
CA ALA A 232 14.76 36.00 4.13
C ALA A 232 15.39 35.74 5.50
N GLU A 233 16.03 36.76 6.10
CA GLU A 233 16.65 36.68 7.43
C GLU A 233 15.66 36.22 8.51
N VAL A 234 14.46 36.82 8.51
CA VAL A 234 13.40 36.51 9.49
C VAL A 234 12.84 35.11 9.30
N GLN A 235 12.78 34.58 8.07
CA GLN A 235 12.32 33.19 7.88
C GLN A 235 13.41 32.17 8.21
N ILE A 236 14.69 32.48 7.96
CA ILE A 236 15.83 31.60 8.28
C ILE A 236 16.05 31.52 9.80
N SER A 237 15.85 32.61 10.52
CA SER A 237 16.00 32.65 11.98
C SER A 237 14.90 31.89 12.74
N LYS A 238 13.87 31.39 12.06
CA LYS A 238 12.82 30.62 12.72
C LYS A 238 13.32 29.26 13.16
N PRO A 239 12.88 28.77 14.34
CA PRO A 239 13.30 27.47 14.87
C PRO A 239 12.85 26.29 14.00
N ASN A 240 11.85 26.50 13.14
CA ASN A 240 11.37 25.49 12.21
C ASN A 240 11.98 25.60 10.80
N PHE A 241 13.03 26.41 10.62
CA PHE A 241 13.78 26.45 9.37
C PHE A 241 14.35 25.06 9.03
N HIS A 242 14.18 24.63 7.79
CA HIS A 242 14.70 23.35 7.30
C HIS A 242 15.82 23.54 6.28
N SER A 243 15.55 24.28 5.21
CA SER A 243 16.50 24.50 4.12
C SER A 243 16.14 25.73 3.30
N ARG A 244 17.05 26.15 2.41
CA ARG A 244 16.81 27.21 1.42
C ARG A 244 17.29 26.79 0.04
N ALA A 245 16.62 27.27 -0.99
CA ALA A 245 17.04 27.18 -2.38
C ALA A 245 17.03 28.58 -3.00
N ILE A 246 18.16 29.00 -3.55
CA ILE A 246 18.31 30.30 -4.21
C ILE A 246 18.03 30.08 -5.70
N PHE A 247 17.07 30.81 -6.26
CA PHE A 247 16.76 30.73 -7.69
C PHE A 247 17.50 31.81 -8.46
N ASP A 248 17.51 33.03 -7.95
CA ASP A 248 18.25 34.17 -8.49
C ASP A 248 18.57 35.19 -7.38
N GLU A 249 19.19 36.31 -7.76
CA GLU A 249 19.61 37.39 -6.84
C GLU A 249 18.45 38.00 -6.04
N ASN A 250 17.22 37.92 -6.56
CA ASN A 250 16.02 38.51 -6.01
C ASN A 250 14.97 37.46 -5.62
N LEU A 251 15.32 36.16 -5.56
CA LEU A 251 14.36 35.11 -5.26
C LEU A 251 14.99 33.92 -4.54
N VAL A 252 14.52 33.70 -3.32
CA VAL A 252 14.89 32.56 -2.48
C VAL A 252 13.64 31.82 -2.02
N ALA A 253 13.63 30.51 -2.19
CA ALA A 253 12.70 29.62 -1.52
C ALA A 253 13.25 29.20 -0.16
N ILE A 254 12.45 29.41 0.89
CA ILE A 254 12.75 29.01 2.26
C ILE A 254 11.77 27.91 2.65
N GLN A 255 12.31 26.76 2.99
CA GLN A 255 11.55 25.59 3.44
C GLN A 255 11.48 25.59 4.96
N LEU A 256 10.27 25.55 5.48
CA LEU A 256 9.97 25.48 6.91
C LEU A 256 9.29 24.14 7.22
N SER A 257 9.73 23.52 8.32
CA SER A 257 9.08 22.35 8.91
C SER A 257 7.79 22.77 9.62
N LYS A 258 6.78 21.89 9.62
CA LYS A 258 5.54 22.15 10.37
C LYS A 258 5.75 21.97 11.86
N THR A 259 5.31 22.93 12.66
CA THR A 259 5.29 22.87 14.13
C THR A 259 4.07 22.12 14.67
N ALA A 260 2.95 22.17 13.96
CA ALA A 260 1.73 21.42 14.24
C ALA A 260 1.19 20.80 12.95
N VAL A 261 0.67 19.58 13.06
CA VAL A 261 0.04 18.87 11.94
C VAL A 261 -1.40 18.55 12.30
N ILE A 262 -2.33 19.14 11.56
CA ILE A 262 -3.75 18.81 11.65
C ILE A 262 -4.04 17.69 10.65
N ILE A 263 -4.64 16.61 11.13
CA ILE A 263 -5.04 15.49 10.29
C ILE A 263 -6.52 15.64 9.99
N TYR A 264 -6.79 16.00 8.74
CA TYR A 264 -8.14 16.26 8.22
C TYR A 264 -8.49 15.29 7.09
N LYS A 265 -7.82 14.13 7.07
CA LYS A 265 -7.94 13.13 6.00
C LYS A 265 -8.13 11.72 6.57
N PRO A 266 -8.96 10.89 5.92
CA PRO A 266 -9.14 9.50 6.31
C PRO A 266 -7.95 8.65 5.82
N VAL A 267 -7.10 8.16 6.74
CA VAL A 267 -5.83 7.45 6.44
C VAL A 267 -5.99 5.91 6.40
N TYR A 268 -7.20 5.38 6.60
CA TYR A 268 -7.45 3.96 6.88
C TYR A 268 -7.89 3.09 5.69
N ARG A 269 -7.96 3.63 4.48
CA ARG A 269 -8.76 3.00 3.40
C ARG A 269 -8.22 1.71 2.81
N LEU A 270 -6.91 1.45 2.81
CA LEU A 270 -6.33 0.31 2.10
C LEU A 270 -5.21 -0.35 2.91
N CYS A 271 -5.61 -0.96 4.03
CA CYS A 271 -4.80 -2.00 4.68
C CYS A 271 -5.08 -3.39 4.07
N SER A 272 -5.95 -3.46 3.04
CA SER A 272 -6.47 -4.70 2.47
C SER A 272 -5.79 -5.07 1.15
N ARG A 273 -5.06 -6.19 1.18
CA ARG A 273 -4.46 -6.99 0.08
C ARG A 273 -3.09 -6.57 -0.48
N SER A 274 -2.08 -7.36 -0.11
CA SER A 274 -1.13 -7.96 -1.06
C SER A 274 -1.78 -9.25 -1.57
N ASN A 275 -2.36 -9.27 -2.77
CA ASN A 275 -3.11 -10.42 -3.29
C ASN A 275 -2.23 -11.30 -4.20
N PRO A 276 -1.90 -12.53 -3.79
CA PRO A 276 -1.75 -13.66 -4.70
C PRO A 276 -3.03 -14.50 -4.66
N ARG A 277 -4.09 -14.06 -5.34
CA ARG A 277 -5.23 -14.93 -5.71
C ARG A 277 -5.15 -15.29 -7.19
N SER A 278 -3.96 -15.64 -7.63
CA SER A 278 -3.74 -16.63 -8.67
C SER A 278 -2.78 -17.64 -8.06
N PRO A 279 -2.98 -18.96 -8.22
CA PRO A 279 -1.91 -19.90 -7.95
C PRO A 279 -0.76 -19.48 -8.87
N LEU A 280 0.26 -18.82 -8.31
CA LEU A 280 1.54 -18.73 -8.97
C LEU A 280 2.13 -20.12 -8.85
N VAL A 281 1.73 -20.96 -9.80
CA VAL A 281 2.44 -22.20 -10.10
C VAL A 281 3.80 -21.74 -10.63
N PHE A 282 4.77 -21.63 -9.72
CA PHE A 282 6.15 -21.71 -10.14
C PHE A 282 6.39 -23.15 -10.56
N SER A 283 6.94 -23.30 -11.76
CA SER A 283 7.37 -24.58 -12.33
C SER A 283 8.20 -25.35 -11.30
N SER A 284 7.56 -26.32 -10.64
CA SER A 284 8.27 -27.52 -10.22
C SER A 284 8.18 -28.49 -11.39
N LYS A 285 9.34 -28.78 -11.97
CA LYS A 285 9.56 -29.93 -12.84
C LYS A 285 8.82 -31.18 -12.31
N ASN A 286 8.27 -31.94 -13.26
CA ASN A 286 7.72 -33.31 -13.24
C ASN A 286 6.44 -33.24 -14.10
N THR A 287 6.44 -33.63 -15.37
CA THR A 287 7.14 -34.69 -16.12
C THR A 287 7.17 -34.33 -17.59
#